data_AF-A0A8J6S6T0-F1
#
_entry.id   AF-A0A8J6S6T0-F1
#
_cell.length_a   1.000
_cell.length_b   1.000
_cell.length_c   1.000
_cell.angle_alpha   90.00
_cell.angle_beta   90.00
_cell.angle_gamma   90.00
#
_symmetry.space_group_name_H-M   'P 1'
#
loop_
_entity.id
_entity.type
_entity.pdbx_description
1 polymer ?
#
loop_
_entity_poly.entity_id
_entity_poly.type
_entity_poly.pdbx_seq_one_letter_code
_entity_poly.pdbx_strand_id
1 'polypeptide(L)' 'MATEQELQSLFNTLDRDQDGKVSSNELFLSPGLNAVISAETGTSPAELLAMYRDEDGNITFEDLKQAVKKAGNLE' A
#
# COMPACT_ATOMS: atom_id res chain seq x y z
N MET A 1 -2.48 -15.51 -1.44
CA MET A 1 -1.12 -14.95 -1.54
C MET A 1 -1.14 -13.95 -2.68
N ALA A 2 -0.62 -12.76 -2.41
CA ALA A 2 -0.54 -11.66 -3.36
C ALA A 2 0.68 -11.86 -4.24
N THR A 3 0.53 -11.68 -5.55
CA THR A 3 1.69 -11.61 -6.45
C THR A 3 2.21 -10.18 -6.52
N GLU A 4 3.48 -10.00 -6.88
CA GLU A 4 4.03 -8.66 -7.13
C GLU A 4 3.23 -7.88 -8.18
N GLN A 5 2.63 -8.58 -9.14
CA GLN A 5 1.81 -7.98 -10.20
C GLN A 5 0.47 -7.46 -9.69
N GLU A 6 -0.18 -8.21 -8.78
CA GLU A 6 -1.41 -7.76 -8.11
C GLU A 6 -1.10 -6.53 -7.26
N LEU A 7 -0.03 -6.57 -6.48
CA LEU A 7 0.43 -5.42 -5.70
C LEU A 7 0.75 -4.21 -6.56
N GLN A 8 1.39 -4.40 -7.71
CA GLN A 8 1.73 -3.31 -8.61
C GLN A 8 0.49 -2.71 -9.27
N SER A 9 -0.50 -3.54 -9.62
CA SER A 9 -1.77 -3.07 -10.17
C SER A 9 -2.59 -2.30 -9.12
N LEU A 10 -2.57 -2.79 -7.89
CA LEU A 10 -3.15 -2.11 -6.74
C LEU A 10 -2.46 -0.77 -6.52
N PHE A 11 -1.13 -0.74 -6.45
CA PHE A 11 -0.35 0.48 -6.32
C PHE A 11 -0.66 1.52 -7.39
N ASN A 12 -0.65 1.12 -8.68
CA ASN A 12 -1.00 1.99 -9.80
C ASN A 12 -2.44 2.51 -9.75
N THR A 13 -3.36 1.77 -9.12
CA THR A 13 -4.75 2.22 -8.93
C THR A 13 -4.84 3.32 -7.87
N LEU A 14 -3.90 3.35 -6.94
CA LEU A 14 -3.87 4.27 -5.80
C LEU A 14 -3.10 5.53 -6.11
N ASP A 15 -1.96 5.38 -6.78
CA ASP A 15 -1.11 6.45 -7.32
C ASP A 15 -1.85 7.14 -8.47
N ARG A 16 -2.79 7.99 -8.09
CA ARG A 16 -3.73 8.67 -9.00
C ARG A 16 -3.02 9.72 -9.82
N ASP A 17 -2.04 10.38 -9.22
CA ASP A 17 -1.22 11.37 -9.92
C ASP A 17 0.01 10.74 -10.62
N GLN A 18 0.25 9.45 -10.40
CA GLN A 18 1.30 8.67 -11.06
C GLN A 18 2.72 9.18 -10.78
N ASP A 19 2.97 9.75 -9.60
CA ASP A 19 4.29 10.22 -9.15
C ASP A 19 5.12 9.10 -8.51
N GLY A 20 4.60 7.86 -8.49
CA GLY A 20 5.32 6.67 -8.03
C GLY A 20 5.29 6.48 -6.52
N LYS A 21 4.39 7.17 -5.81
CA LYS A 21 4.21 7.11 -4.36
C LYS A 21 2.77 7.46 -4.02
N VAL A 22 2.19 6.73 -3.08
CA VAL A 22 0.82 6.97 -2.64
C VAL A 22 0.84 7.89 -1.43
N SER A 23 0.28 9.07 -1.61
CA SER A 23 0.21 10.09 -0.58
C SER A 23 -0.92 9.81 0.39
N SER A 24 -0.79 10.30 1.64
CA SER A 24 -1.85 10.21 2.66
C SER A 24 -3.24 10.62 2.14
N ASN A 25 -3.29 11.61 1.23
CA ASN A 25 -4.50 12.08 0.60
C ASN A 25 -5.08 11.06 -0.40
N GLU A 26 -4.25 10.45 -1.24
CA GLU A 26 -4.67 9.41 -2.19
C GLU A 26 -5.11 8.13 -1.47
N LEU A 27 -4.44 7.77 -0.38
CA LEU A 27 -4.82 6.67 0.52
C LEU A 27 -6.21 6.91 1.13
N PHE A 28 -6.49 8.14 1.55
CA PHE A 28 -7.78 8.49 2.16
C PHE A 28 -8.92 8.56 1.13
N LEU A 29 -8.60 9.01 -0.08
CA LEU A 29 -9.55 9.10 -1.19
C LEU A 29 -9.84 7.76 -1.87
N SER A 30 -9.11 6.69 -1.49
CA SER A 30 -9.24 5.35 -2.06
C SER A 30 -9.83 4.36 -1.03
N PRO A 31 -11.17 4.32 -0.85
CA PRO A 31 -11.80 3.39 0.09
C PRO A 31 -11.52 1.91 -0.24
N GLY A 32 -11.23 1.60 -1.51
CA GLY A 32 -10.77 0.29 -1.93
C GLY A 32 -9.47 -0.15 -1.27
N LEU A 33 -8.62 0.80 -0.89
CA LEU A 33 -7.33 0.50 -0.30
C LEU A 33 -7.42 -0.10 1.10
N ASN A 34 -8.33 0.38 1.93
CA ASN A 34 -8.50 -0.17 3.28
C ASN A 34 -8.84 -1.67 3.21
N ALA A 35 -9.70 -2.05 2.27
CA ALA A 35 -10.06 -3.44 2.03
C ALA A 35 -8.88 -4.26 1.50
N VAL A 36 -8.13 -3.70 0.53
CA VAL A 36 -6.98 -4.35 -0.08
C VAL A 36 -5.84 -4.54 0.91
N ILE A 37 -5.38 -3.48 1.58
CA ILE A 37 -4.30 -3.56 2.58
C ILE A 37 -4.70 -4.50 3.71
N SER A 38 -5.95 -4.46 4.19
CA SER A 38 -6.41 -5.40 5.22
C SER A 38 -6.43 -6.85 4.71
N ALA A 39 -6.81 -7.08 3.45
CA ALA A 39 -6.85 -8.42 2.87
C ALA A 39 -5.44 -8.98 2.58
N GLU A 40 -4.53 -8.14 2.08
CA GLU A 40 -3.19 -8.53 1.66
C GLU A 40 -2.22 -8.58 2.84
N THR A 41 -2.32 -7.65 3.78
CA THR A 41 -1.34 -7.50 4.88
C THR A 41 -1.90 -7.86 6.25
N GLY A 42 -3.22 -8.01 6.39
CA GLY A 42 -3.86 -8.16 7.69
C GLY A 42 -3.72 -6.93 8.59
N THR A 43 -3.20 -5.81 8.08
CA THR A 43 -3.05 -4.56 8.82
C THR A 43 -3.95 -3.47 8.27
N SER A 44 -4.13 -2.39 9.03
CA SER A 44 -4.89 -1.23 8.55
C SER A 44 -3.99 -0.29 7.75
N PRO A 45 -4.50 0.44 6.75
CA PRO A 45 -3.73 1.45 6.02
C PRO A 45 -3.10 2.51 6.94
N ALA A 46 -3.74 2.84 8.07
CA ALA A 46 -3.16 3.74 9.07
C ALA A 46 -1.92 3.15 9.78
N GLU A 47 -1.94 1.84 10.09
CA GLU A 47 -0.79 1.11 10.65
C GLU A 47 0.33 1.02 9.62
N LEU A 48 -0.02 0.73 8.36
CA LEU A 48 0.95 0.66 7.26
C LEU A 48 1.60 2.04 7.03
N LEU A 49 0.82 3.12 7.06
CA LEU A 49 1.32 4.50 7.06
C LEU A 49 2.23 4.79 8.26
N ALA A 50 1.85 4.38 9.46
CA ALA A 50 2.66 4.63 10.64
C ALA A 50 4.01 3.89 10.59
N MET A 51 4.05 2.72 9.96
CA MET A 51 5.25 1.88 9.87
C MET A 51 6.15 2.22 8.69
N TYR A 52 5.57 2.62 7.56
CA TYR A 52 6.28 2.72 6.28
C TYR A 52 6.15 4.09 5.59
N ARG A 53 5.52 5.10 6.20
CA ARG A 53 5.55 6.43 5.59
C ARG A 53 6.97 6.99 5.61
N ASP A 54 7.32 7.64 4.51
CA ASP A 54 8.53 8.46 4.41
C ASP A 54 8.36 9.80 5.17
N GLU A 55 9.40 10.65 5.22
CA GLU A 55 9.37 11.96 5.90
C GLU A 55 8.23 12.86 5.42
N ASP A 56 7.87 12.75 4.14
CA ASP A 56 6.75 13.49 3.52
C ASP A 56 5.38 12.86 3.78
N GLY A 57 5.35 11.68 4.39
CA GLY A 57 4.13 11.00 4.75
C GLY A 57 3.48 10.20 3.62
N ASN A 58 4.29 9.80 2.64
CA ASN A 58 3.90 9.01 1.47
C ASN A 58 4.44 7.58 1.59
N ILE A 59 3.83 6.63 0.87
CA ILE A 59 4.23 5.22 0.84
C ILE A 59 4.67 4.87 -0.57
N THR A 60 5.84 4.24 -0.71
CA THR A 60 6.33 3.77 -2.01
C THR A 60 5.87 2.35 -2.32
N PHE A 61 6.07 1.90 -3.56
CA PHE A 61 5.75 0.52 -3.92
C PHE A 61 6.58 -0.50 -3.11
N GLU A 62 7.82 -0.16 -2.77
CA GLU A 62 8.69 -1.02 -1.97
C GLU A 62 8.16 -1.20 -0.55
N ASP A 63 7.61 -0.15 0.04
CA ASP A 63 6.97 -0.17 1.36
C ASP A 63 5.74 -1.08 1.39
N LEU A 64 4.87 -0.95 0.38
CA LEU A 64 3.70 -1.80 0.22
C LEU A 64 4.12 -3.27 0.09
N LYS A 65 5.12 -3.54 -0.75
CA LYS A 65 5.69 -4.89 -0.95
C LYS A 65 6.28 -5.44 0.35
N GLN A 66 6.98 -4.64 1.14
CA GLN A 66 7.50 -5.05 2.44
C GLN A 66 6.37 -5.37 3.42
N ALA A 67 5.30 -4.58 3.47
CA ALA A 67 4.17 -4.83 4.36
C ALA A 67 3.50 -6.17 4.07
N VAL A 68 3.29 -6.50 2.79
CA VAL A 68 2.68 -7.78 2.36
C VAL A 68 3.61 -8.96 2.61
N LYS A 69 4.91 -8.76 2.38
CA LYS A 69 5.95 -9.75 2.71
C LYS A 69 5.99 -10.03 4.21
N LYS A 70 5.94 -8.99 5.03
CA LYS A 70 5.95 -9.09 6.49
C LYS A 70 4.69 -9.74 7.04
N ALA A 71 3.56 -9.55 6.36
CA ALA A 71 2.31 -10.24 6.64
C ALA A 71 2.32 -11.74 6.26
N GLY A 72 3.36 -12.21 5.57
CA GLY A 72 3.47 -13.60 5.12
C GLY A 72 2.53 -13.95 3.95
N ASN A 73 2.02 -12.94 3.25
CA ASN A 73 1.10 -13.10 2.13
C ASN A 73 1.75 -12.91 0.75
N LEU A 74 3.04 -12.57 0.69
CA LEU A 74 3.79 -12.45 -0.56
C LEU A 74 4.39 -13.82 -0.93
N GLU A 75 4.07 -14.33 -2.13
CA GLU A 75 4.62 -15.58 -2.72
C GLU A 75 5.98 -15.39 -3.40
#